data_AF-A0A9X7UXF7-F1
#
_entry.id   AF-A0A9X7UXF7-F1
#
_cell.length_a   1.000
_cell.length_b   1.000
_cell.length_c   1.000
_cell.angle_alpha   90.00
_cell.angle_beta   90.00
_cell.angle_gamma   90.00
#
_symmetry.space_group_name_H-M   'P 1'
#
loop_
_entity.id
_entity.type
_entity.pdbx_description
1 polymer ?
#
loop_
_entity_poly.entity_id
_entity_poly.type
_entity_poly.pdbx_seq_one_letter_code
_entity_poly.pdbx_strand_id
1 'polypeptide(L)'
;MRCPLPPKHRRHPPNELDLIFTNPSHFIELRTLNQLSGALATLTRLENNQPVSELGGVIIRRADRPELQTLHDLQTVRIAAVGTQFLGGYATQMIELKKAGRDRYAVYQPDQPG
;
A
#
# COMPACT_ATOMS: atom_id res chain seq x y z
N MET A 1 -48.25 31.68 -22.63
CA MET A 1 -47.03 31.18 -23.30
C MET A 1 -46.19 30.43 -22.27
N ARG A 2 -46.07 29.10 -22.42
CA ARG A 2 -45.22 28.26 -21.56
C ARG A 2 -43.88 28.06 -22.27
N CYS A 3 -42.81 28.52 -21.66
CA CYS A 3 -41.45 28.27 -22.11
C CYS A 3 -41.08 26.81 -21.78
N PRO A 4 -40.66 25.97 -22.74
CA PRO A 4 -40.21 24.62 -22.44
C PRO A 4 -38.78 24.66 -21.91
N LEU A 5 -38.57 24.16 -20.69
CA LEU A 5 -37.24 23.91 -20.13
C LEU A 5 -36.52 22.82 -20.96
N PRO A 6 -35.20 22.93 -21.20
CA PRO A 6 -34.46 21.92 -21.93
C PRO A 6 -34.42 20.57 -21.18
N PRO A 7 -34.33 19.44 -21.90
CA PRO A 7 -34.40 18.12 -21.29
C PRO A 7 -33.23 17.91 -20.34
N LYS A 8 -33.55 17.44 -19.12
CA LYS A 8 -32.57 16.95 -18.17
C LYS A 8 -31.90 15.73 -18.81
N HIS A 9 -30.66 15.89 -19.29
CA HIS A 9 -29.83 14.79 -19.76
C HIS A 9 -29.52 13.86 -18.58
N ARG A 10 -30.46 12.99 -18.23
CA ARG A 10 -30.18 11.75 -17.53
C ARG A 10 -29.64 10.77 -18.56
N ARG A 11 -28.32 10.68 -18.64
CA ARG A 11 -27.62 9.46 -19.06
C ARG A 11 -26.68 9.07 -17.94
N HIS A 12 -26.99 7.96 -17.29
CA HIS A 12 -26.01 7.16 -16.55
C HIS A 12 -26.02 5.77 -17.20
N PRO A 13 -24.93 5.37 -17.86
CA PRO A 13 -24.54 3.97 -17.99
C PRO A 13 -23.17 3.72 -17.30
N PRO A 14 -22.82 2.46 -17.02
CA PRO A 14 -22.24 2.05 -15.73
C PRO A 14 -20.70 2.15 -15.68
N ASN A 15 -20.18 2.33 -14.46
CA ASN A 15 -18.75 2.26 -14.05
C ASN A 15 -17.86 3.51 -14.28
N GLU A 16 -18.35 4.69 -13.91
CA GLU A 16 -17.49 5.87 -13.75
C GLU A 16 -16.86 5.85 -12.35
N LEU A 17 -15.69 5.22 -12.23
CA LEU A 17 -14.77 5.56 -11.13
C LEU A 17 -14.12 6.90 -11.49
N ASP A 18 -14.73 7.99 -11.03
CA ASP A 18 -14.26 9.35 -11.35
C ASP A 18 -12.93 9.69 -10.66
N LEU A 19 -12.77 9.23 -9.41
CA LEU A 19 -11.63 9.54 -8.54
C LEU A 19 -11.35 8.35 -7.61
N ILE A 20 -10.07 7.99 -7.47
CA ILE A 20 -9.61 6.98 -6.50
C ILE A 20 -8.51 7.54 -5.62
N PHE A 21 -8.69 7.42 -4.30
CA PHE A 21 -7.63 7.62 -3.32
C PHE A 21 -7.04 6.26 -3.00
N THR A 22 -5.76 6.09 -3.29
CA THR A 22 -5.10 4.80 -3.10
C THR A 22 -3.66 4.99 -2.65
N ASN A 23 -3.05 3.91 -2.14
CA ASN A 23 -1.66 3.93 -1.76
C ASN A 23 -0.75 4.05 -3.01
N PRO A 24 0.49 4.55 -2.89
CA PRO A 24 1.37 4.74 -4.05
C PRO A 24 1.63 3.46 -4.85
N SER A 25 1.77 2.30 -4.20
CA SER A 25 2.00 1.02 -4.88
C SER A 25 0.82 0.63 -5.78
N HIS A 26 -0.39 0.77 -5.25
CA HIS A 26 -1.63 0.46 -5.96
C HIS A 26 -1.91 1.52 -7.04
N PHE A 27 -1.49 2.77 -6.86
CA PHE A 27 -1.52 3.77 -7.94
C PHE A 27 -0.65 3.35 -9.14
N ILE A 28 0.57 2.85 -8.90
CA ILE A 28 1.44 2.38 -9.99
C ILE A 28 0.81 1.20 -10.71
N GLU A 29 0.32 0.20 -9.97
CA GLU A 29 -0.36 -0.97 -10.57
C GLU A 29 -1.57 -0.57 -11.41
N LEU A 30 -2.45 0.28 -10.88
CA LEU A 30 -3.63 0.76 -11.60
C LEU A 30 -3.27 1.56 -12.85
N ARG A 31 -2.20 2.36 -12.80
CA ARG A 31 -1.71 3.14 -13.96
C ARG A 31 -1.09 2.24 -15.03
N THR A 32 -0.43 1.16 -14.65
CA THR A 32 0.12 0.19 -15.61
C THR A 32 -1.00 -0.60 -16.29
N LEU A 33 -2.07 -0.93 -15.57
CA LEU A 33 -3.16 -1.77 -16.07
C LEU A 33 -4.30 -0.99 -16.75
N ASN A 34 -4.42 0.32 -16.51
CA ASN A 34 -5.52 1.15 -17.02
C ASN A 34 -5.02 2.49 -17.59
N GLN A 35 -5.75 3.02 -18.56
CA GLN A 35 -5.55 4.39 -19.09
C GLN A 35 -6.12 5.43 -18.11
N LEU A 36 -5.59 5.48 -16.88
CA LEU A 36 -5.94 6.53 -15.93
C LEU A 36 -5.33 7.86 -16.37
N SER A 37 -6.12 8.92 -16.33
CA SER A 37 -5.72 10.30 -16.60
C SER A 37 -4.84 10.87 -15.48
N GLY A 38 -3.63 10.33 -15.31
CA GLY A 38 -2.57 10.88 -14.44
C GLY A 38 -2.89 10.99 -12.94
N ALA A 39 -1.88 11.31 -12.12
CA ALA A 39 -2.11 11.72 -10.74
C ALA A 39 -2.60 13.17 -10.73
N LEU A 40 -3.79 13.42 -10.17
CA LEU A 40 -4.34 14.78 -10.05
C LEU A 40 -3.76 15.54 -8.85
N ALA A 41 -3.59 14.83 -7.72
CA ALA A 41 -3.02 15.37 -6.50
C ALA A 41 -2.46 14.23 -5.63
N THR A 42 -1.39 14.51 -4.89
CA THR A 42 -0.82 13.61 -3.88
C THR A 42 -1.19 14.12 -2.50
N LEU A 43 -1.81 13.28 -1.68
CA LEU A 43 -2.06 13.60 -0.27
C LEU A 43 -0.76 13.42 0.52
N THR A 44 -0.16 14.53 0.96
CA THR A 44 1.03 14.52 1.83
C THR A 44 0.60 14.72 3.28
N ARG A 45 1.04 13.83 4.17
CA ARG A 45 0.80 13.99 5.61
C ARG A 45 1.75 15.05 6.17
N LEU A 46 1.24 15.89 7.06
CA LEU A 46 2.07 16.80 7.84
C LEU A 46 2.36 16.19 9.20
N GLU A 47 3.63 16.15 9.61
CA GLU A 47 4.05 15.90 11.00
C GLU A 47 4.76 17.15 11.49
N ASN A 48 4.36 17.69 12.65
CA ASN A 48 4.90 18.95 13.19
C ASN A 48 4.92 20.10 12.15
N ASN A 49 3.85 20.23 11.36
CA ASN A 49 3.72 21.23 10.29
C ASN A 49 4.73 21.10 9.14
N GLN A 50 5.48 19.99 9.07
CA GLN A 50 6.39 19.69 7.97
C GLN A 50 5.81 18.58 7.08
N PRO A 51 5.87 18.74 5.75
CA PRO A 51 5.45 17.69 4.83
C PRO A 51 6.36 16.47 4.98
N VAL A 52 5.77 15.32 5.27
CA VAL A 52 6.48 14.04 5.34
C VAL A 52 6.23 13.29 4.05
N SER A 53 7.30 13.11 3.26
CA SER A 53 7.32 12.26 2.07
C SER A 53 7.82 10.84 2.36
N GLU A 54 8.19 10.56 3.60
CA GLU A 54 8.74 9.27 4.02
C GLU A 54 7.65 8.31 4.47
N LEU A 55 7.82 7.05 4.10
CA LEU A 55 6.98 5.95 4.53
C LEU A 55 7.86 4.89 5.19
N GLY A 56 7.57 4.60 6.45
CA GLY A 56 8.21 3.54 7.22
C GLY A 56 7.27 2.38 7.50
N GLY A 57 7.83 1.33 8.06
CA GLY A 57 7.07 0.26 8.71
C GLY A 57 7.81 -0.25 9.93
N VAL A 58 7.13 -1.06 10.73
CA VAL A 58 7.67 -1.56 11.99
C VAL A 58 7.61 -3.08 11.99
N ILE A 59 8.73 -3.72 12.32
CA ILE A 59 8.79 -5.13 12.68
C ILE A 59 8.62 -5.21 14.19
N ILE A 60 7.59 -5.95 14.62
CA ILE A 60 7.36 -6.23 16.03
C ILE A 60 7.72 -7.68 16.34
N ARG A 61 8.23 -7.91 17.55
CA ARG A 61 8.41 -9.24 18.12
C ARG A 61 7.58 -9.37 19.39
N ARG A 62 7.29 -10.61 19.78
CA ARG A 62 6.75 -10.87 21.12
C ARG A 62 7.82 -10.59 22.18
N ALA A 63 7.39 -10.06 23.32
CA ALA A 63 8.27 -9.72 24.43
C ALA A 63 9.05 -10.93 24.98
N ASP A 64 8.42 -12.11 24.96
CA ASP A 64 8.96 -13.39 25.44
C ASP A 64 9.95 -14.07 24.47
N ARG A 65 10.30 -13.42 23.35
CA ARG A 65 11.32 -13.88 22.42
C ARG A 65 12.54 -12.95 22.39
N PRO A 66 13.33 -12.87 23.49
CA PRO A 66 14.48 -11.97 23.59
C PRO A 66 15.63 -12.34 22.66
N GLU A 67 15.61 -13.53 22.07
CA GLU A 67 16.59 -14.01 21.09
C GLU A 67 16.47 -13.30 19.73
N LEU A 68 15.34 -12.63 19.44
CA LEU A 68 15.13 -11.90 18.19
C LEU A 68 15.44 -10.42 18.42
N GLN A 69 16.68 -9.98 18.23
CA GLN A 69 17.05 -8.56 18.46
C GLN A 69 17.37 -7.83 17.17
N THR A 70 17.80 -8.59 16.16
CA THR A 70 18.34 -8.05 14.91
C THR A 70 17.67 -8.70 13.71
N LEU A 71 17.81 -8.07 12.55
CA LEU A 71 17.36 -8.66 11.27
C LEU A 71 18.07 -9.98 10.94
N HIS A 72 19.24 -10.23 11.55
CA HIS A 72 19.97 -11.48 11.40
C HIS A 72 19.23 -12.66 12.02
N ASP A 73 18.57 -12.42 13.15
CA ASP A 73 17.90 -13.47 13.93
C ASP A 73 16.61 -13.96 13.24
N LEU A 74 16.15 -13.22 12.23
CA LEU A 74 14.93 -13.51 11.50
C LEU A 74 15.07 -14.67 10.49
N GLN A 75 16.28 -15.16 10.21
CA GLN A 75 16.52 -16.15 9.14
C GLN A 75 15.91 -17.53 9.41
N THR A 76 15.78 -17.91 10.67
CA THR A 76 15.34 -19.25 11.07
C THR A 76 13.90 -19.27 11.55
N VAL A 77 13.21 -18.13 11.55
CA VAL A 77 11.86 -17.99 12.08
C VAL A 77 10.85 -17.72 10.99
N ARG A 78 9.61 -18.15 11.24
CA ARG A 78 8.45 -17.80 10.41
C ARG A 78 8.01 -16.38 10.75
N ILE A 79 7.88 -15.54 9.74
CA ILE A 79 7.48 -14.14 9.89
C ILE A 79 6.05 -14.00 9.40
N ALA A 80 5.15 -13.45 10.22
CA ALA A 80 3.82 -13.07 9.75
C ALA A 80 3.88 -11.66 9.16
N ALA A 81 3.27 -11.47 8.00
CA ALA A 81 3.09 -10.15 7.40
C ALA A 81 1.61 -9.87 7.19
N VAL A 82 1.25 -8.58 7.20
CA VAL A 82 -0.12 -8.13 6.89
C VAL A 82 -0.54 -8.47 5.46
N GLY A 83 0.42 -8.74 4.57
CA GLY A 83 0.21 -9.12 3.16
C GLY A 83 1.30 -8.53 2.25
N THR A 84 1.62 -9.20 1.14
CA THR A 84 2.66 -8.77 0.19
C THR A 84 2.34 -7.47 -0.53
N GLN A 85 1.06 -7.12 -0.63
CA GLN A 85 0.58 -5.90 -1.28
C GLN A 85 0.80 -4.61 -0.46
N PHE A 86 1.16 -4.72 0.82
CA PHE A 86 1.28 -3.56 1.69
C PHE A 86 2.70 -2.98 1.64
N LEU A 87 2.81 -1.74 1.14
CA LEU A 87 4.08 -1.03 1.01
C LEU A 87 4.84 -0.94 2.35
N GLY A 88 4.22 -0.37 3.39
CA GLY A 88 4.88 -0.21 4.70
C GLY A 88 5.00 -1.51 5.49
N GLY A 89 4.00 -2.40 5.36
CA GLY A 89 3.91 -3.64 6.14
C GLY A 89 4.71 -4.81 5.58
N TYR A 90 5.17 -4.73 4.33
CA TYR A 90 5.92 -5.80 3.68
C TYR A 90 7.07 -5.25 2.82
N ALA A 91 6.78 -4.47 1.78
CA ALA A 91 7.79 -4.11 0.78
C ALA A 91 8.95 -3.30 1.38
N THR A 92 8.66 -2.33 2.25
CA THR A 92 9.70 -1.57 2.98
C THR A 92 10.56 -2.49 3.84
N GLN A 93 9.97 -3.45 4.55
CA GLN A 93 10.72 -4.39 5.39
C GLN A 93 11.59 -5.33 4.55
N MET A 94 11.08 -5.84 3.43
CA MET A 94 11.85 -6.68 2.50
C MET A 94 13.04 -5.95 1.90
N ILE A 95 12.92 -4.64 1.62
CA ILE A 95 14.05 -3.82 1.15
C ILE A 95 15.12 -3.73 2.24
N GLU A 96 14.75 -3.47 3.49
CA GLU A 96 15.72 -3.39 4.60
C GLU A 96 16.39 -4.74 4.88
N LEU A 97 15.64 -5.84 4.80
CA LEU A 97 16.17 -7.20 4.89
C LEU A 97 17.17 -7.49 3.75
N LYS A 98 16.82 -7.11 2.51
CA LYS A 98 17.71 -7.27 1.36
C LYS A 98 18.99 -6.45 1.50
N LYS A 99 18.90 -5.20 1.96
CA LYS A 99 20.07 -4.35 2.27
C LYS A 99 20.96 -4.94 3.36
N ALA A 100 20.36 -5.63 4.34
CA ALA A 100 21.08 -6.38 5.37
C ALA A 100 21.73 -7.68 4.84
N GLY A 101 21.70 -7.93 3.52
CA GLY A 101 22.29 -9.10 2.87
C GLY A 101 21.44 -10.36 3.03
N ARG A 102 20.12 -10.23 3.17
CA ARG A 102 19.22 -11.34 3.47
C ARG A 102 18.08 -11.41 2.46
N ASP A 103 18.06 -12.48 1.68
CA ASP A 103 17.18 -12.66 0.51
C ASP A 103 16.14 -13.78 0.70
N ARG A 104 16.24 -14.56 1.78
CA ARG A 104 15.41 -15.76 2.00
C ARG A 104 14.70 -15.71 3.36
N TYR A 105 13.42 -15.35 3.34
CA TYR A 105 12.55 -15.40 4.50
C TYR A 105 11.25 -16.11 4.17
N ALA A 106 10.84 -17.03 5.04
CA ALA A 106 9.53 -17.67 4.95
C ALA A 106 8.48 -16.73 5.56
N VAL A 107 7.81 -15.98 4.70
CA VAL A 107 6.73 -15.08 5.09
C VAL A 107 5.42 -15.87 5.07
N TYR A 108 4.84 -16.03 6.25
CA TYR A 108 3.51 -16.62 6.41
C TYR A 108 2.45 -15.56 6.11
N GLN A 109 1.57 -15.86 5.17
CA GLN A 109 0.37 -15.07 4.90
C GLN A 109 -0.86 -15.83 5.39
N PRO A 110 -1.73 -15.18 6.20
CA PRO A 110 -2.94 -15.83 6.70
C PRO A 110 -3.96 -16.16 5.60
N ASP A 111 -3.89 -15.48 4.44
CA ASP A 111 -4.89 -15.57 3.36
C ASP A 111 -4.41 -16.31 2.09
N GLN A 112 -3.21 -16.93 2.11
CA GLN A 112 -2.77 -17.81 1.02
C GLN A 112 -3.06 -19.28 1.38
N PRO A 113 -3.90 -20.01 0.62
CA PRO A 113 -4.03 -21.45 0.80
C PRO A 113 -2.68 -22.11 0.48
N GLY A 114 -2.21 -22.94 1.42
CA GLY A 114 -0.91 -23.62 1.36
C GLY A 114 -0.84 -24.76 0.35
#